data_AF-A0A7E4VC86-F1
#
_entry.id   AF-A0A7E4VC86-F1
#
_cell.length_a   1.000
_cell.length_b   1.000
_cell.length_c   1.000
_cell.angle_alpha   90.00
_cell.angle_beta   90.00
_cell.angle_gamma   90.00
#
_symmetry.space_group_name_H-M   'P 1'
#
loop_
_entity.id
_entity.type
_entity.pdbx_description
1 polymer ?
#
loop_
_entity_poly.entity_id
_entity_poly.type
_entity_poly.pdbx_seq_one_letter_code
_entity_poly.pdbx_strand_id
1 'polypeptide(L)'
;MTLKKYVVINGFVTPPSITTNMAFNLDSAICLAIMALLAIASTSFAAISKPKPFIYNSAPPELALAAMQIGQNERIAYIDDLKKVKTEEESAELYTHHLGVCSTVASEESMALWLHLGDGGESASSRQPDIFDAMGVDSVSARLMRLPTAMQSEMIHQACLKHELQFQCAYGFLQDYDRIAENIEAMSAVDGNMKMMFETECKHPEESPSIYACLGENAAKWEQECGVAITAYNETRSEVNTKMGTIYFEIAASIKSAVEKATSRAELETVVADGTAVMTQTLSTLARLEGYKCRSYYQMERCLFKAVSNTCGADALSAISTILRVGYLRRERGDDLHNEFYENQVPLHRACAKVFSS
;
A
#
# COMPACT_ATOMS: atom_id res chain seq x y z
N MET A 1 17.50 16.54 12.01
CA MET A 1 17.12 15.35 11.22
C MET A 1 15.77 15.68 10.60
N THR A 2 15.76 16.01 9.31
CA THR A 2 14.52 16.26 8.58
C THR A 2 13.85 14.91 8.42
N LEU A 3 12.89 14.62 9.29
CA LEU A 3 11.94 13.53 9.10
C LEU A 3 11.18 13.86 7.81
N LYS A 4 11.68 13.39 6.66
CA LYS A 4 10.86 13.28 5.45
C LYS A 4 9.86 12.17 5.75
N LYS A 5 8.81 12.52 6.49
CA LYS A 5 7.63 11.68 6.65
C LYS A 5 7.04 11.55 5.26
N TYR A 6 7.19 10.37 4.66
CA TYR A 6 6.24 9.95 3.66
C TYR A 6 4.89 9.88 4.36
N VAL A 7 4.00 10.81 4.05
CA VAL A 7 2.59 10.65 4.40
C VAL A 7 2.02 9.71 3.35
N VAL A 8 1.96 8.42 3.66
CA VAL A 8 1.11 7.49 2.92
C VAL A 8 -0.32 7.80 3.32
N ILE A 9 -0.99 8.67 2.56
CA ILE A 9 -2.45 8.77 2.62
C ILE A 9 -2.97 7.70 1.68
N ASN A 10 -3.60 6.65 2.23
CA ASN A 10 -4.51 5.72 1.58
C ASN A 10 -4.48 5.75 0.03
N GLY A 11 -3.41 5.18 -0.56
CA GLY A 11 -3.32 4.96 -2.00
C GLY A 11 -2.53 5.99 -2.83
N PHE A 12 -1.88 7.00 -2.24
CA PHE A 12 -1.00 7.91 -2.98
C PHE A 12 0.39 7.98 -2.34
N VAL A 13 1.41 7.57 -3.10
CA VAL A 13 2.82 7.77 -2.74
C VAL A 13 3.25 9.14 -3.27
N THR A 14 3.70 10.02 -2.40
CA THR A 14 4.35 11.26 -2.82
C THR A 14 5.81 10.96 -3.20
N PRO A 15 6.32 11.45 -4.34
CA PRO A 15 7.72 11.25 -4.70
C PRO A 15 8.64 12.05 -3.76
N PRO A 16 9.88 11.58 -3.51
CA PRO A 16 10.88 12.40 -2.87
C PRO A 16 11.18 13.61 -3.75
N SER A 17 11.24 14.78 -3.11
CA SER A 17 11.66 16.07 -3.67
C SER A 17 12.83 15.89 -4.65
N ILE A 18 12.60 16.15 -5.93
CA ILE A 18 13.67 16.30 -6.92
C ILE A 18 14.46 17.55 -6.52
N THR A 19 15.63 17.35 -5.92
CA THR A 19 16.64 18.40 -5.79
C THR A 19 17.27 18.63 -7.15
N THR A 20 16.65 19.46 -7.99
CA THR A 20 17.35 20.08 -9.11
C THR A 20 17.90 21.42 -8.64
N ASN A 21 19.18 21.42 -8.28
CA ASN A 21 20.01 22.62 -8.36
C ASN A 21 20.07 23.07 -9.82
N MET A 22 19.20 24.01 -10.21
CA MET A 22 19.44 24.87 -11.37
C MET A 22 19.14 26.30 -10.97
N ALA A 23 20.20 27.06 -10.72
CA ALA A 23 20.14 28.50 -10.68
C ALA A 23 19.78 29.01 -12.09
N PHE A 24 18.55 29.46 -12.29
CA PHE A 24 18.18 30.27 -13.44
C PHE A 24 17.83 31.68 -12.96
N ASN A 25 18.75 32.61 -13.24
CA ASN A 25 18.42 34.02 -13.34
C ASN A 25 17.44 34.16 -14.51
N LEU A 26 16.16 34.41 -14.22
CA LEU A 26 15.14 34.62 -15.23
C LEU A 26 14.47 35.98 -14.98
N ASP A 27 14.65 36.89 -15.95
CA ASP A 27 14.20 38.27 -15.92
C ASP A 27 12.70 38.42 -15.62
N SER A 28 12.38 39.43 -14.81
CA SER A 28 11.04 39.83 -14.35
C SER A 28 9.95 39.93 -15.45
N ALA A 29 10.35 40.10 -16.71
CA ALA A 29 9.43 40.12 -17.86
C ALA A 29 8.87 38.73 -18.24
N ILE A 30 9.57 37.63 -17.95
CA ILE A 30 9.13 36.26 -18.27
C ILE A 30 8.09 35.79 -17.24
N CYS A 31 8.20 36.20 -15.97
CA CYS A 31 7.19 35.92 -14.95
C CYS A 31 5.82 36.54 -15.27
N LEU A 32 5.78 37.74 -15.83
CA LEU A 32 4.53 38.39 -16.25
C LEU A 32 3.89 37.69 -17.46
N ALA A 33 4.70 37.16 -18.39
CA ALA A 33 4.21 36.38 -19.52
C ALA A 33 3.68 35.00 -19.11
N ILE A 34 4.35 34.33 -18.15
CA ILE A 34 3.90 33.04 -17.59
C ILE A 34 2.63 33.22 -16.76
N MET A 35 2.53 34.30 -15.96
CA MET A 35 1.32 34.63 -15.20
C MET A 35 0.15 35.01 -16.11
N ALA A 36 0.40 35.68 -17.25
CA ALA A 36 -0.63 35.98 -18.24
C ALA A 36 -1.08 34.71 -19.01
N LEU A 37 -0.18 33.77 -19.30
CA LEU A 37 -0.51 32.47 -19.89
C LEU A 37 -1.29 31.56 -18.91
N LEU A 38 -0.98 31.62 -17.61
CA LEU A 38 -1.76 30.96 -16.56
C LEU A 38 -3.14 31.60 -16.35
N ALA A 39 -3.27 32.91 -16.56
CA ALA A 39 -4.53 33.64 -16.46
C ALA A 39 -5.43 33.49 -17.71
N ILE A 40 -4.88 33.13 -18.88
CA ILE A 40 -5.69 32.81 -20.08
C ILE A 40 -6.16 31.34 -20.07
N ALA A 41 -5.56 30.48 -19.23
CA ALA A 41 -6.03 29.11 -19.01
C ALA A 41 -7.26 29.01 -18.06
N SER A 42 -7.67 30.10 -17.39
CA SER A 42 -8.74 30.07 -16.38
C SER A 42 -10.16 30.35 -16.91
N THR A 43 -10.36 30.46 -18.21
CA THR A 43 -11.71 30.62 -18.82
C THR A 43 -12.06 29.57 -19.87
N SER A 44 -11.24 28.51 -19.99
CA SER A 44 -11.70 27.30 -20.67
C SER A 44 -12.52 26.50 -19.67
N PHE A 45 -13.85 26.62 -19.73
CA PHE A 45 -14.71 25.50 -19.36
C PHE A 45 -14.26 24.34 -20.25
N ALA A 46 -13.30 23.55 -19.77
CA ALA A 46 -12.83 22.37 -20.45
C ALA A 46 -14.06 21.54 -20.72
N ALA A 47 -14.34 21.27 -22.01
CA ALA A 47 -15.31 20.28 -22.40
C ALA A 47 -15.02 19.05 -21.54
N ILE A 48 -15.97 18.68 -20.68
CA ILE A 48 -15.82 17.56 -19.75
C ILE A 48 -15.53 16.34 -20.62
N SER A 49 -14.25 15.98 -20.72
CA SER A 49 -13.84 14.76 -21.38
C SER A 49 -14.52 13.62 -20.64
N LYS A 50 -15.15 12.70 -21.37
CA LYS A 50 -15.81 11.55 -20.76
C LYS A 50 -14.79 10.85 -19.83
N PRO A 51 -15.16 10.50 -18.58
CA PRO A 51 -14.27 9.78 -17.68
C PRO A 51 -13.74 8.54 -18.39
N LYS A 52 -12.42 8.39 -18.44
CA LYS A 52 -11.78 7.18 -18.95
C LYS A 52 -11.47 6.29 -17.74
N PRO A 53 -11.93 5.03 -17.73
CA PRO A 53 -11.70 4.15 -16.59
C PRO A 53 -10.21 3.87 -16.38
N PHE A 54 -9.83 3.59 -15.14
CA PHE A 54 -8.48 3.19 -14.75
C PHE A 54 -8.37 1.67 -14.53
N ILE A 55 -9.19 1.14 -13.65
CA ILE A 55 -9.16 -0.27 -13.21
C ILE A 55 -10.51 -0.98 -13.37
N TYR A 56 -11.62 -0.24 -13.44
CA TYR A 56 -12.97 -0.81 -13.44
C TYR A 56 -13.84 -0.23 -14.55
N ASN A 57 -13.92 -0.94 -15.67
CA ASN A 57 -14.67 -0.50 -16.86
C ASN A 57 -16.19 -0.44 -16.66
N SER A 58 -16.71 -1.15 -15.66
CA SER A 58 -18.15 -1.21 -15.35
C SER A 58 -18.60 -0.10 -14.40
N ALA A 59 -17.72 0.84 -14.03
CA ALA A 59 -18.09 1.98 -13.20
C ALA A 59 -19.14 2.86 -13.91
N PRO A 60 -20.24 3.25 -13.23
CA PRO A 60 -21.22 4.15 -13.80
C PRO A 60 -20.59 5.48 -14.21
N PRO A 61 -20.74 5.92 -15.47
CA PRO A 61 -20.13 7.16 -15.96
C PRO A 61 -20.51 8.41 -15.17
N GLU A 62 -21.73 8.44 -14.63
CA GLU A 62 -22.25 9.54 -13.83
C GLU A 62 -21.51 9.66 -12.50
N LEU A 63 -21.24 8.53 -11.84
CA LEU A 63 -20.47 8.51 -10.59
C LEU A 63 -19.00 8.84 -10.84
N ALA A 64 -18.42 8.29 -11.90
CA ALA A 64 -17.04 8.61 -12.30
C ALA A 64 -16.87 10.11 -12.59
N LEU A 65 -17.85 10.72 -13.28
CA LEU A 65 -17.86 12.15 -13.53
C LEU A 65 -18.01 12.97 -12.25
N ALA A 66 -18.93 12.59 -11.36
CA ALA A 66 -19.12 13.26 -10.08
C ALA A 66 -17.84 13.23 -9.23
N ALA A 67 -17.16 12.08 -9.15
CA ALA A 67 -15.89 11.95 -8.45
C ALA A 67 -14.79 12.83 -9.07
N MET A 68 -14.67 12.85 -10.39
CA MET A 68 -13.74 13.75 -11.09
C MET A 68 -14.02 15.24 -10.80
N GLN A 69 -15.29 15.63 -10.70
CA GLN A 69 -15.67 17.00 -10.35
C GLN A 69 -15.25 17.37 -8.92
N ILE A 70 -15.33 16.44 -7.96
CA ILE A 70 -14.82 16.66 -6.59
C ILE A 70 -13.33 17.04 -6.66
N GLY A 71 -12.51 16.25 -7.35
CA GLY A 71 -11.08 16.54 -7.50
C GLY A 71 -10.79 17.86 -8.21
N GLN A 72 -11.57 18.21 -9.24
CA GLN A 72 -11.44 19.51 -9.92
C GLN A 72 -11.74 20.69 -8.99
N ASN A 73 -12.78 20.56 -8.16
CA ASN A 73 -13.12 21.59 -7.17
C ASN A 73 -12.03 21.73 -6.12
N GLU A 74 -11.50 20.62 -5.61
CA GLU A 74 -10.37 20.62 -4.67
C GLU A 74 -9.11 21.24 -5.29
N ARG A 75 -8.88 21.06 -6.59
CA ARG A 75 -7.76 21.71 -7.29
C ARG A 75 -7.94 23.22 -7.34
N ILE A 76 -9.14 23.70 -7.63
CA ILE A 76 -9.44 25.14 -7.65
C ILE A 76 -9.22 25.73 -6.25
N ALA A 77 -9.74 25.07 -5.21
CA ALA A 77 -9.54 25.48 -3.82
C ALA A 77 -8.05 25.49 -3.43
N TYR A 78 -7.30 24.43 -3.79
CA TYR A 78 -5.86 24.34 -3.58
C TYR A 78 -5.10 25.51 -4.22
N ILE A 79 -5.39 25.84 -5.49
CA ILE A 79 -4.72 26.97 -6.19
C ILE A 79 -5.03 28.31 -5.49
N ASP A 80 -6.25 28.49 -4.98
CA ASP A 80 -6.63 29.70 -4.27
C ASP A 80 -5.97 29.80 -2.89
N ASP A 81 -5.85 28.70 -2.16
CA ASP A 81 -5.19 28.66 -0.86
C ASP A 81 -3.66 28.75 -0.99
N LEU A 82 -3.08 28.22 -2.06
CA LEU A 82 -1.64 28.30 -2.34
C LEU A 82 -1.15 29.76 -2.45
N LYS A 83 -2.02 30.70 -2.86
CA LYS A 83 -1.69 32.15 -2.90
C LYS A 83 -1.38 32.74 -1.52
N LYS A 84 -1.83 32.09 -0.44
CA LYS A 84 -1.68 32.55 0.96
C LYS A 84 -0.46 31.93 1.64
N VAL A 85 0.12 30.88 1.05
CA VAL A 85 1.22 30.09 1.59
C VAL A 85 2.56 30.83 1.43
N LYS A 86 3.44 30.72 2.44
CA LYS A 86 4.75 31.40 2.44
C LYS A 86 5.92 30.43 2.42
N THR A 87 5.70 29.17 2.76
CA THR A 87 6.76 28.16 2.87
C THR A 87 6.46 26.93 2.02
N GLU A 88 7.51 26.19 1.66
CA GLU A 88 7.40 24.94 0.90
C GLU A 88 6.72 23.83 1.72
N GLU A 89 6.93 23.81 3.04
CA GLU A 89 6.32 22.84 3.96
C GLU A 89 4.80 22.99 4.01
N GLU A 90 4.31 24.22 4.23
CA GLU A 90 2.88 24.54 4.19
C GLU A 90 2.25 24.19 2.83
N SER A 91 2.99 24.39 1.72
CA SER A 91 2.54 24.02 0.37
C SER A 91 2.36 22.51 0.23
N ALA A 92 3.31 21.72 0.74
CA ALA A 92 3.26 20.27 0.71
C ALA A 92 2.13 19.70 1.59
N GLU A 93 1.91 20.27 2.77
CA GLU A 93 0.79 19.93 3.64
C GLU A 93 -0.56 20.24 2.98
N LEU A 94 -0.68 21.41 2.36
CA LEU A 94 -1.89 21.84 1.67
C LEU A 94 -2.21 20.93 0.48
N TYR A 95 -1.19 20.58 -0.33
CA TYR A 95 -1.35 19.62 -1.42
C TYR A 95 -1.87 18.27 -0.92
N THR A 96 -1.27 17.78 0.18
CA THR A 96 -1.64 16.51 0.81
C THR A 96 -3.07 16.56 1.36
N HIS A 97 -3.48 17.69 1.93
CA HIS A 97 -4.83 17.91 2.44
C HIS A 97 -5.88 17.82 1.32
N HIS A 98 -5.74 18.60 0.25
CA HIS A 98 -6.72 18.64 -0.83
C HIS A 98 -6.78 17.32 -1.62
N LEU A 99 -5.63 16.72 -1.94
CA LEU A 99 -5.61 15.40 -2.58
C LEU A 99 -6.20 14.33 -1.64
N GLY A 100 -6.00 14.48 -0.33
CA GLY A 100 -6.52 13.57 0.69
C GLY A 100 -8.05 13.45 0.70
N VAL A 101 -8.79 14.45 0.23
CA VAL A 101 -10.26 14.39 0.06
C VAL A 101 -10.65 13.24 -0.88
N CYS A 102 -9.86 12.94 -1.90
CA CYS A 102 -10.17 11.84 -2.80
C CYS A 102 -10.19 10.47 -2.11
N SER A 103 -9.51 10.30 -0.96
CA SER A 103 -9.54 9.05 -0.20
C SER A 103 -10.87 8.79 0.53
N THR A 104 -11.72 9.81 0.67
CA THR A 104 -13.03 9.70 1.32
C THR A 104 -14.19 9.54 0.33
N VAL A 105 -13.91 9.71 -0.96
CA VAL A 105 -14.88 9.43 -2.04
C VAL A 105 -15.29 7.97 -1.97
N ALA A 106 -16.60 7.76 -2.10
CA ALA A 106 -17.26 6.46 -1.98
C ALA A 106 -17.01 5.72 -0.64
N SER A 107 -16.88 6.49 0.44
CA SER A 107 -16.69 5.93 1.79
C SER A 107 -17.94 5.24 2.34
N GLU A 108 -19.14 5.70 1.96
CA GLU A 108 -20.42 5.08 2.35
C GLU A 108 -20.57 3.66 1.79
N GLU A 109 -20.14 3.45 0.54
CA GLU A 109 -20.08 2.17 -0.15
C GLU A 109 -19.14 1.20 0.59
N SER A 110 -18.04 1.70 1.15
CA SER A 110 -17.17 0.89 2.02
C SER A 110 -17.73 0.64 3.42
N MET A 111 -18.65 1.47 3.93
CA MET A 111 -19.27 1.23 5.23
C MET A 111 -20.18 0.00 5.21
N ALA A 112 -20.89 -0.23 4.09
CA ALA A 112 -21.63 -1.47 3.85
C ALA A 112 -20.69 -2.70 3.80
N LEU A 113 -19.55 -2.57 3.12
CA LEU A 113 -18.47 -3.56 3.06
C LEU A 113 -17.96 -3.94 4.48
N TRP A 114 -17.71 -2.95 5.32
CA TRP A 114 -17.23 -3.15 6.70
C TRP A 114 -18.28 -3.75 7.63
N LEU A 115 -19.55 -3.37 7.48
CA LEU A 115 -20.65 -3.95 8.26
C LEU A 115 -20.79 -5.45 7.99
N HIS A 116 -20.64 -5.90 6.74
CA HIS A 116 -20.69 -7.32 6.39
C HIS A 116 -19.46 -8.10 6.84
N LEU A 117 -18.28 -7.46 6.88
CA LEU A 117 -17.07 -8.05 7.44
C LEU A 117 -17.04 -8.06 8.97
N GLY A 118 -17.83 -7.19 9.63
CA GLY A 118 -17.88 -7.03 11.08
C GLY A 118 -18.92 -7.90 11.81
N ASP A 119 -19.95 -8.39 11.11
CA ASP A 119 -21.08 -9.12 11.71
C ASP A 119 -20.95 -10.66 11.63
N GLY A 120 -19.79 -11.15 11.15
CA GLY A 120 -19.41 -12.56 11.24
C GLY A 120 -19.07 -12.90 12.68
N GLY A 121 -20.09 -13.20 13.48
CA GLY A 121 -19.99 -13.47 14.91
C GLY A 121 -18.73 -14.24 15.30
N GLU A 122 -17.86 -13.56 16.06
CA GLU A 122 -16.87 -14.23 16.89
C GLU A 122 -17.62 -15.12 17.88
N SER A 123 -17.88 -16.37 17.50
CA SER A 123 -17.95 -17.40 18.51
C SER A 123 -16.56 -17.44 19.13
N ALA A 124 -16.47 -17.16 20.43
CA ALA A 124 -15.26 -17.16 21.24
C ALA A 124 -14.62 -18.57 21.38
N SER A 125 -14.68 -19.39 20.33
CA SER A 125 -14.35 -20.81 20.31
C SER A 125 -13.40 -21.15 19.16
N SER A 126 -12.24 -20.52 19.11
CA SER A 126 -10.96 -21.23 19.18
C SER A 126 -9.83 -20.20 19.16
N ARG A 127 -8.84 -20.35 20.05
CA ARG A 127 -7.63 -19.52 20.07
C ARG A 127 -6.67 -19.85 18.92
N GLN A 128 -7.11 -20.63 17.93
CA GLN A 128 -6.28 -20.97 16.78
C GLN A 128 -6.46 -19.88 15.72
N PRO A 129 -5.35 -19.29 15.21
CA PRO A 129 -5.45 -18.40 14.07
C PRO A 129 -6.08 -19.17 12.91
N ASP A 130 -6.93 -18.48 12.17
CA ASP A 130 -7.47 -18.99 10.91
C ASP A 130 -6.33 -19.55 10.04
N ILE A 131 -6.59 -20.61 9.28
CA ILE A 131 -5.61 -21.21 8.39
C ILE A 131 -5.08 -20.20 7.36
N PHE A 132 -5.92 -19.28 6.85
CA PHE A 132 -5.46 -18.21 5.95
C PHE A 132 -4.59 -17.18 6.67
N ASP A 133 -4.96 -16.77 7.89
CA ASP A 133 -4.12 -15.91 8.72
C ASP A 133 -2.76 -16.58 9.01
N ALA A 134 -2.76 -17.89 9.28
CA ALA A 134 -1.56 -18.69 9.52
C ALA A 134 -0.69 -18.82 8.25
N MET A 135 -1.30 -18.83 7.06
CA MET A 135 -0.58 -18.75 5.78
C MET A 135 -0.01 -17.34 5.51
N GLY A 136 -0.47 -16.32 6.24
CA GLY A 136 -0.08 -14.93 6.04
C GLY A 136 -0.88 -14.17 5.00
N VAL A 137 -2.11 -14.62 4.74
CA VAL A 137 -3.15 -13.82 4.10
C VAL A 137 -3.60 -12.74 5.09
N ASP A 138 -3.92 -11.54 4.60
CA ASP A 138 -4.47 -10.49 5.46
C ASP A 138 -5.93 -10.79 5.84
N SER A 139 -6.41 -10.13 6.90
CA SER A 139 -7.72 -10.42 7.46
C SER A 139 -8.89 -10.11 6.52
N VAL A 140 -8.75 -9.15 5.59
CA VAL A 140 -9.81 -8.82 4.64
C VAL A 140 -9.92 -9.91 3.59
N SER A 141 -8.80 -10.30 2.98
CA SER A 141 -8.75 -11.38 1.99
C SER A 141 -9.16 -12.73 2.61
N ALA A 142 -8.69 -13.03 3.82
CA ALA A 142 -9.05 -14.26 4.54
C ALA A 142 -10.56 -14.34 4.83
N ARG A 143 -11.19 -13.21 5.15
CA ARG A 143 -12.65 -13.12 5.32
C ARG A 143 -13.38 -13.26 3.99
N LEU A 144 -12.93 -12.56 2.94
CA LEU A 144 -13.51 -12.64 1.60
C LEU A 144 -13.60 -14.08 1.10
N MET A 145 -12.52 -14.86 1.25
CA MET A 145 -12.47 -16.27 0.86
C MET A 145 -13.53 -17.14 1.55
N ARG A 146 -14.03 -16.75 2.71
CA ARG A 146 -15.02 -17.53 3.49
C ARG A 146 -16.46 -17.12 3.25
N LEU A 147 -16.68 -16.00 2.58
CA LEU A 147 -18.03 -15.51 2.33
C LEU A 147 -18.71 -16.35 1.23
N PRO A 148 -20.04 -16.44 1.25
CA PRO A 148 -20.79 -16.97 0.12
C PRO A 148 -20.46 -16.23 -1.18
N THR A 149 -20.41 -16.93 -2.32
CA THR A 149 -20.03 -16.36 -3.62
C THR A 149 -20.83 -15.11 -4.02
N ALA A 150 -22.12 -15.06 -3.68
CA ALA A 150 -22.94 -13.87 -3.92
C ALA A 150 -22.44 -12.63 -3.15
N MET A 151 -22.00 -12.82 -1.90
CA MET A 151 -21.41 -11.74 -1.09
C MET A 151 -20.02 -11.39 -1.60
N GLN A 152 -19.21 -12.37 -2.02
CA GLN A 152 -17.89 -12.12 -2.63
C GLN A 152 -18.01 -11.21 -3.85
N SER A 153 -18.94 -11.51 -4.76
CA SER A 153 -19.19 -10.71 -5.95
C SER A 153 -19.57 -9.27 -5.61
N GLU A 154 -20.49 -9.08 -4.67
CA GLU A 154 -20.88 -7.73 -4.23
C GLU A 154 -19.69 -6.96 -3.63
N MET A 155 -18.90 -7.61 -2.77
CA MET A 155 -17.73 -6.99 -2.16
C MET A 155 -16.68 -6.55 -3.18
N ILE A 156 -16.38 -7.41 -4.16
CA ILE A 156 -15.46 -7.10 -5.25
C ILE A 156 -15.99 -5.91 -6.05
N HIS A 157 -17.27 -5.91 -6.42
CA HIS A 157 -17.88 -4.80 -7.15
C HIS A 157 -17.79 -3.48 -6.38
N GLN A 158 -18.10 -3.46 -5.09
CA GLN A 158 -18.03 -2.26 -4.25
C GLN A 158 -16.58 -1.75 -4.10
N ALA A 159 -15.62 -2.65 -3.86
CA ALA A 159 -14.21 -2.29 -3.74
C ALA A 159 -13.67 -1.70 -5.05
N CYS A 160 -13.97 -2.35 -6.18
CA CYS A 160 -13.57 -1.88 -7.51
C CYS A 160 -14.20 -0.53 -7.88
N LEU A 161 -15.50 -0.36 -7.61
CA LEU A 161 -16.17 0.91 -7.81
C LEU A 161 -15.54 2.00 -6.95
N LYS A 162 -15.31 1.75 -5.67
CA LYS A 162 -14.68 2.72 -4.77
C LYS A 162 -13.32 3.16 -5.30
N HIS A 163 -12.40 2.23 -5.57
CA HIS A 163 -11.06 2.59 -6.03
C HIS A 163 -11.08 3.32 -7.37
N GLU A 164 -11.95 2.92 -8.30
CA GLU A 164 -12.14 3.63 -9.56
C GLU A 164 -12.57 5.08 -9.31
N LEU A 165 -13.57 5.31 -8.46
CA LEU A 165 -14.04 6.67 -8.14
C LEU A 165 -12.95 7.51 -7.45
N GLN A 166 -12.15 6.90 -6.57
CA GLN A 166 -11.01 7.58 -5.94
C GLN A 166 -9.95 7.99 -6.98
N PHE A 167 -9.67 7.16 -7.99
CA PHE A 167 -8.77 7.50 -9.09
C PHE A 167 -9.33 8.58 -10.01
N GLN A 168 -10.63 8.56 -10.29
CA GLN A 168 -11.29 9.63 -11.05
C GLN A 168 -11.20 10.97 -10.31
N CYS A 169 -11.40 10.97 -8.98
CA CYS A 169 -11.19 12.16 -8.16
C CYS A 169 -9.74 12.66 -8.22
N ALA A 170 -8.77 11.77 -8.00
CA ALA A 170 -7.36 12.15 -8.05
C ALA A 170 -6.96 12.65 -9.45
N TYR A 171 -7.51 12.07 -10.52
CA TYR A 171 -7.34 12.59 -11.87
C TYR A 171 -7.95 13.97 -12.04
N GLY A 172 -9.14 14.23 -11.48
CA GLY A 172 -9.74 15.56 -11.45
C GLY A 172 -8.84 16.61 -10.79
N PHE A 173 -8.13 16.21 -9.72
CA PHE A 173 -7.20 17.08 -8.99
C PHE A 173 -5.86 17.29 -9.71
N LEU A 174 -5.23 16.20 -10.19
CA LEU A 174 -3.91 16.24 -10.81
C LEU A 174 -3.93 16.65 -12.29
N GLN A 175 -5.01 16.30 -12.99
CA GLN A 175 -5.17 16.42 -14.44
C GLN A 175 -4.06 15.70 -15.23
N ASP A 176 -3.55 14.61 -14.66
CA ASP A 176 -2.44 13.82 -15.20
C ASP A 176 -2.81 12.34 -15.14
N TYR A 177 -3.17 11.77 -16.29
CA TYR A 177 -3.60 10.38 -16.37
C TYR A 177 -2.43 9.41 -16.16
N ASP A 178 -1.26 9.74 -16.72
CA ASP A 178 -0.08 8.89 -16.67
C ASP A 178 0.42 8.79 -15.22
N ARG A 179 0.40 9.89 -14.47
CA ARG A 179 0.73 9.86 -13.04
C ARG A 179 -0.22 9.01 -12.21
N ILE A 180 -1.51 8.97 -12.53
CA ILE A 180 -2.45 8.06 -11.85
C ILE A 180 -2.13 6.61 -12.21
N ALA A 181 -1.85 6.32 -13.49
CA ALA A 181 -1.48 4.98 -13.94
C ALA A 181 -0.17 4.49 -13.28
N GLU A 182 0.84 5.35 -13.18
CA GLU A 182 2.09 5.07 -12.46
C GLU A 182 1.85 4.79 -10.97
N ASN A 183 0.95 5.53 -10.32
CA ASN A 183 0.59 5.26 -8.92
C ASN A 183 -0.11 3.91 -8.75
N ILE A 184 -0.99 3.54 -9.68
CA ILE A 184 -1.65 2.22 -9.69
C ILE A 184 -0.61 1.12 -9.82
N GLU A 185 0.33 1.25 -10.75
CA GLU A 185 1.43 0.30 -10.91
C GLU A 185 2.31 0.22 -9.66
N ALA A 186 2.66 1.36 -9.08
CA ALA A 186 3.47 1.42 -7.87
C ALA A 186 2.78 0.73 -6.68
N MET A 187 1.46 0.89 -6.52
CA MET A 187 0.68 0.18 -5.50
C MET A 187 0.66 -1.32 -5.75
N SER A 188 0.38 -1.74 -6.98
CA SER A 188 0.38 -3.16 -7.38
C SER A 188 1.76 -3.81 -7.20
N ALA A 189 2.85 -3.05 -7.31
CA ALA A 189 4.20 -3.59 -7.14
C ALA A 189 4.53 -3.91 -5.67
N VAL A 190 3.87 -3.26 -4.71
CA VAL A 190 4.23 -3.33 -3.28
C VAL A 190 3.17 -3.96 -2.39
N ASP A 191 1.97 -4.22 -2.92
CA ASP A 191 0.87 -4.89 -2.20
C ASP A 191 0.16 -5.90 -3.12
N GLY A 192 0.25 -7.18 -2.76
CA GLY A 192 -0.38 -8.27 -3.49
C GLY A 192 -1.90 -8.21 -3.54
N ASN A 193 -2.55 -7.61 -2.54
CA ASN A 193 -4.01 -7.46 -2.57
C ASN A 193 -4.43 -6.37 -3.56
N MET A 194 -3.70 -5.25 -3.58
CA MET A 194 -3.93 -4.20 -4.58
C MET A 194 -3.63 -4.72 -5.99
N LYS A 195 -2.57 -5.52 -6.14
CA LYS A 195 -2.25 -6.19 -7.40
C LYS A 195 -3.40 -7.08 -7.87
N MET A 196 -3.90 -7.96 -6.99
CA MET A 196 -5.05 -8.82 -7.29
C MET A 196 -6.28 -8.02 -7.67
N MET A 197 -6.59 -6.99 -6.88
CA MET A 197 -7.74 -6.14 -7.12
C MET A 197 -7.67 -5.45 -8.49
N PHE A 198 -6.58 -4.76 -8.77
CA PHE A 198 -6.45 -3.94 -9.98
C PHE A 198 -6.20 -4.76 -11.24
N GLU A 199 -5.52 -5.90 -11.14
CA GLU A 199 -5.15 -6.70 -12.31
C GLU A 199 -6.09 -7.89 -12.58
N THR A 200 -6.89 -8.31 -11.60
CA THR A 200 -7.79 -9.46 -11.74
C THR A 200 -9.21 -9.09 -11.36
N GLU A 201 -9.47 -8.69 -10.12
CA GLU A 201 -10.85 -8.53 -9.61
C GLU A 201 -11.63 -7.46 -10.35
N CYS A 202 -11.04 -6.29 -10.59
CA CYS A 202 -11.72 -5.18 -11.25
C CYS A 202 -11.75 -5.31 -12.77
N LYS A 203 -10.87 -6.13 -13.35
CA LYS A 203 -10.89 -6.42 -14.79
C LYS A 203 -11.86 -7.55 -15.14
N HIS A 204 -12.00 -8.52 -14.24
CA HIS A 204 -12.78 -9.76 -14.40
C HIS A 204 -13.58 -10.06 -13.11
N PRO A 205 -14.55 -9.18 -12.75
CA PRO A 205 -15.29 -9.29 -11.49
C PRO A 205 -16.17 -10.55 -11.41
N GLU A 206 -16.57 -11.11 -12.54
CA GLU A 206 -17.35 -12.33 -12.63
C GLU A 206 -16.55 -13.61 -12.32
N GLU A 207 -15.23 -13.61 -12.54
CA GLU A 207 -14.38 -14.79 -12.40
C GLU A 207 -13.83 -14.96 -10.98
N SER A 208 -13.53 -13.83 -10.33
CA SER A 208 -12.86 -13.77 -9.02
C SER A 208 -13.63 -14.47 -7.87
N PRO A 209 -14.97 -14.40 -7.77
CA PRO A 209 -15.71 -15.11 -6.74
C PRO A 209 -15.50 -16.64 -6.80
N SER A 210 -15.39 -17.22 -8.00
CA SER A 210 -15.16 -18.67 -8.13
C SER A 210 -13.78 -19.10 -7.61
N ILE A 211 -12.77 -18.24 -7.80
CA ILE A 211 -11.42 -18.44 -7.28
C ILE A 211 -11.44 -18.44 -5.75
N TYR A 212 -12.05 -17.42 -5.15
CA TYR A 212 -12.13 -17.28 -3.70
C TYR A 212 -12.98 -18.35 -3.03
N ALA A 213 -14.10 -18.74 -3.65
CA ALA A 213 -14.93 -19.85 -3.19
C ALA A 213 -14.12 -21.15 -3.14
N CYS A 214 -13.36 -21.50 -4.20
CA CYS A 214 -12.57 -22.73 -4.18
C CYS A 214 -11.50 -22.73 -3.08
N LEU A 215 -10.80 -21.60 -2.90
CA LEU A 215 -9.82 -21.46 -1.83
C LEU A 215 -10.45 -21.63 -0.44
N GLY A 216 -11.58 -20.96 -0.21
CA GLY A 216 -12.35 -21.00 1.04
C GLY A 216 -12.91 -22.38 1.39
N GLU A 217 -13.63 -22.99 0.45
CA GLU A 217 -14.29 -24.30 0.64
C GLU A 217 -13.28 -25.42 0.95
N ASN A 218 -12.04 -25.28 0.47
CA ASN A 218 -10.97 -26.25 0.67
C ASN A 218 -10.03 -25.88 1.84
N ALA A 219 -10.38 -24.91 2.70
CA ALA A 219 -9.57 -24.48 3.85
C ALA A 219 -9.09 -25.66 4.73
N ALA A 220 -10.01 -26.57 5.09
CA ALA A 220 -9.71 -27.76 5.89
C ALA A 220 -8.75 -28.72 5.18
N LYS A 221 -8.81 -28.79 3.85
CA LYS A 221 -7.89 -29.61 3.04
C LYS A 221 -6.47 -29.05 3.08
N TRP A 222 -6.32 -27.72 3.02
CA TRP A 222 -5.01 -27.08 3.15
C TRP A 222 -4.39 -27.33 4.52
N GLU A 223 -5.20 -27.27 5.57
CA GLU A 223 -4.77 -27.60 6.92
C GLU A 223 -4.34 -29.08 7.02
N GLN A 224 -5.10 -30.01 6.44
CA GLN A 224 -4.76 -31.43 6.47
C GLN A 224 -3.49 -31.76 5.68
N GLU A 225 -3.33 -31.20 4.48
CA GLU A 225 -2.21 -31.54 3.58
C GLU A 225 -0.93 -30.78 3.92
N CYS A 226 -1.04 -29.53 4.36
CA CYS A 226 0.08 -28.61 4.54
C CYS A 226 0.19 -28.03 5.96
N GLY A 227 -0.65 -28.45 6.91
CA GLY A 227 -0.73 -27.88 8.25
C GLY A 227 0.60 -27.80 8.97
N VAL A 228 1.44 -28.84 8.91
CA VAL A 228 2.78 -28.81 9.54
C VAL A 228 3.65 -27.67 9.01
N ALA A 229 3.64 -27.43 7.69
CA ALA A 229 4.43 -26.37 7.09
C ALA A 229 3.82 -24.98 7.35
N ILE A 230 2.48 -24.87 7.36
CA ILE A 230 1.75 -23.64 7.67
C ILE A 230 1.99 -23.24 9.13
N THR A 231 1.84 -24.17 10.09
CA THR A 231 2.10 -23.93 11.51
C THR A 231 3.55 -23.51 11.75
N ALA A 232 4.52 -24.25 11.17
CA ALA A 232 5.93 -23.90 11.31
C ALA A 232 6.25 -22.51 10.75
N TYR A 233 5.63 -22.14 9.62
CA TYR A 233 5.73 -20.79 9.07
C TYR A 233 5.14 -19.75 10.03
N ASN A 234 3.90 -19.95 10.48
CA ASN A 234 3.20 -19.01 11.33
C ASN A 234 3.92 -18.76 12.67
N GLU A 235 4.40 -19.83 13.31
CA GLU A 235 5.18 -19.75 14.55
C GLU A 235 6.50 -18.99 14.33
N THR A 236 7.25 -19.36 13.27
CA THR A 236 8.50 -18.67 12.91
C THR A 236 8.24 -17.19 12.63
N ARG A 237 7.17 -16.87 11.89
CA ARG A 237 6.77 -15.51 11.57
C ARG A 237 6.49 -14.72 12.84
N SER A 238 5.65 -15.25 13.71
CA SER A 238 5.27 -14.58 14.96
C SER A 238 6.48 -14.33 15.85
N GLU A 239 7.30 -15.35 16.10
CA GLU A 239 8.50 -15.23 16.93
C GLU A 239 9.49 -14.20 16.35
N VAL A 240 9.77 -14.29 15.05
CA VAL A 240 10.71 -13.38 14.40
C VAL A 240 10.18 -11.96 14.35
N ASN A 241 8.88 -11.74 14.07
CA ASN A 241 8.29 -10.40 14.04
C ASN A 241 8.35 -9.73 15.42
N THR A 242 8.00 -10.47 16.49
CA THR A 242 8.15 -9.96 17.86
C THR A 242 9.60 -9.61 18.15
N LYS A 243 10.55 -10.51 17.84
CA LYS A 243 11.98 -10.28 18.09
C LYS A 243 12.54 -9.09 17.29
N MET A 244 12.18 -8.98 16.02
CA MET A 244 12.59 -7.87 15.17
C MET A 244 12.03 -6.54 15.69
N GLY A 245 10.75 -6.52 16.07
CA GLY A 245 10.10 -5.35 16.67
C GLY A 245 10.80 -4.91 17.95
N THR A 246 11.03 -5.84 18.89
CA THR A 246 11.73 -5.54 20.15
C THR A 246 13.11 -4.92 19.90
N ILE A 247 13.95 -5.56 19.08
CA ILE A 247 15.30 -5.06 18.77
C ILE A 247 15.24 -3.68 18.13
N TYR A 248 14.35 -3.50 17.14
CA TYR A 248 14.21 -2.23 16.42
C TYR A 248 13.78 -1.10 17.37
N PHE A 249 12.72 -1.32 18.17
CA PHE A 249 12.22 -0.30 19.09
C PHE A 249 13.21 0.06 20.19
N GLU A 250 13.94 -0.91 20.75
CA GLU A 250 14.98 -0.67 21.75
C GLU A 250 16.10 0.22 21.18
N ILE A 251 16.59 -0.09 19.98
CA ILE A 251 17.65 0.68 19.33
C ILE A 251 17.17 2.08 18.93
N ALA A 252 15.98 2.19 18.32
CA ALA A 252 15.40 3.47 17.94
C ALA A 252 15.18 4.38 19.16
N ALA A 253 14.67 3.83 20.26
CA ALA A 253 14.48 4.57 21.52
C ALA A 253 15.82 5.01 22.13
N SER A 254 16.85 4.15 22.09
CA SER A 254 18.20 4.48 22.56
C SER A 254 18.82 5.62 21.77
N ILE A 255 18.76 5.57 20.43
CA ILE A 255 19.28 6.64 19.56
C ILE A 255 18.52 7.94 19.81
N LYS A 256 17.19 7.88 19.87
CA LYS A 256 16.35 9.05 20.16
C LYS A 256 16.72 9.70 21.51
N SER A 257 16.88 8.90 22.56
CA SER A 257 17.26 9.40 23.88
C SER A 257 18.65 10.04 23.88
N ALA A 258 19.60 9.49 23.12
CA ALA A 258 20.93 10.06 22.98
C ALA A 258 20.89 11.41 22.25
N VAL A 259 20.09 11.51 21.18
CA VAL A 259 19.89 12.76 20.42
C VAL A 259 19.26 13.85 21.30
N GLU A 260 18.26 13.50 22.11
CA GLU A 260 17.59 14.44 23.03
C GLU A 260 18.50 14.93 24.16
N LYS A 261 19.50 14.13 24.56
CA LYS A 261 20.47 14.49 25.60
C LYS A 261 21.66 15.29 25.09
N ALA A 262 21.89 15.33 23.79
CA ALA A 262 23.02 16.05 23.21
C ALA A 262 22.89 17.56 23.52
N THR A 263 23.89 18.11 24.19
CA THR A 263 23.88 19.50 24.68
C THR A 263 24.61 20.47 23.76
N SER A 264 25.38 19.93 22.82
CA SER A 264 26.15 20.72 21.86
C SER A 264 26.02 20.17 20.43
N ARG A 265 26.31 21.02 19.44
CA ARG A 265 26.30 20.63 18.03
C ARG A 265 27.32 19.52 17.73
N ALA A 266 28.52 19.59 18.28
CA ALA A 266 29.56 18.58 18.07
C ALA A 266 29.18 17.22 18.68
N GLU A 267 28.53 17.24 19.86
CA GLU A 267 27.98 16.04 20.49
C GLU A 267 26.84 15.46 19.65
N LEU A 268 25.93 16.30 19.15
CA LEU A 268 24.84 15.87 18.28
C LEU A 268 25.36 15.23 16.98
N GLU A 269 26.36 15.83 16.34
CA GLU A 269 26.99 15.27 15.13
C GLU A 269 27.61 13.89 15.40
N THR A 270 28.24 13.70 16.57
CA THR A 270 28.80 12.40 16.99
C THR A 270 27.71 11.37 17.26
N VAL A 271 26.69 11.72 18.05
CA VAL A 271 25.56 10.84 18.38
C VAL A 271 24.81 10.40 17.13
N VAL A 272 24.62 11.30 16.15
CA VAL A 272 23.99 10.96 14.88
C VAL A 272 24.85 9.97 14.09
N ALA A 273 26.15 10.19 13.99
CA ALA A 273 27.04 9.28 13.28
C ALA A 273 27.07 7.88 13.92
N ASP A 274 27.20 7.81 15.25
CA ASP A 274 27.17 6.56 16.01
C ASP A 274 25.81 5.88 15.90
N GLY A 275 24.72 6.64 16.00
CA GLY A 275 23.35 6.15 15.86
C GLY A 275 23.10 5.54 14.48
N THR A 276 23.57 6.18 13.41
CA THR A 276 23.50 5.61 12.06
C THR A 276 24.28 4.30 11.97
N ALA A 277 25.51 4.23 12.49
CA ALA A 277 26.31 3.00 12.46
C ALA A 277 25.63 1.86 13.22
N VAL A 278 25.09 2.13 14.42
CA VAL A 278 24.34 1.17 15.22
C VAL A 278 23.07 0.70 14.50
N MET A 279 22.33 1.62 13.86
CA MET A 279 21.13 1.28 13.09
C MET A 279 21.47 0.39 11.90
N THR A 280 22.49 0.73 11.10
CA THR A 280 22.91 -0.10 9.95
C THR A 280 23.31 -1.52 10.37
N GLN A 281 24.04 -1.66 11.49
CA GLN A 281 24.40 -2.97 12.04
C GLN A 281 23.16 -3.74 12.54
N THR A 282 22.22 -3.03 13.16
CA THR A 282 20.95 -3.58 13.63
C THR A 282 20.14 -4.11 12.47
N LEU A 283 19.90 -3.32 11.43
CA LEU A 283 19.16 -3.73 10.24
C LEU A 283 19.79 -4.94 9.55
N SER A 284 21.12 -5.02 9.50
CA SER A 284 21.84 -6.21 9.00
C SER A 284 21.55 -7.47 9.82
N THR A 285 21.40 -7.32 11.14
CA THR A 285 21.00 -8.41 12.04
C THR A 285 19.55 -8.80 11.82
N LEU A 286 18.66 -7.82 11.67
CA LEU A 286 17.24 -8.04 11.37
C LEU A 286 17.06 -8.77 10.03
N ALA A 287 17.80 -8.40 8.98
CA ALA A 287 17.78 -9.09 7.69
C ALA A 287 18.13 -10.59 7.82
N ARG A 288 19.05 -10.95 8.73
CA ARG A 288 19.36 -12.37 9.02
C ARG A 288 18.20 -13.09 9.70
N LEU A 289 17.47 -12.40 10.59
CA LEU A 289 16.26 -12.92 11.23
C LEU A 289 15.15 -13.15 10.20
N GLU A 290 14.94 -12.21 9.27
CA GLU A 290 14.01 -12.39 8.14
C GLU A 290 14.32 -13.62 7.28
N GLY A 291 15.61 -13.95 7.18
CA GLY A 291 16.04 -15.18 6.53
C GLY A 291 15.38 -16.45 7.08
N TYR A 292 15.01 -16.50 8.36
CA TYR A 292 14.26 -17.63 8.93
C TYR A 292 12.81 -17.64 8.43
N LYS A 293 12.12 -16.50 8.43
CA LYS A 293 10.77 -16.34 7.89
C LYS A 293 10.69 -16.78 6.43
N CYS A 294 11.61 -16.31 5.60
CA CYS A 294 11.63 -16.66 4.17
C CYS A 294 11.89 -18.17 3.93
N ARG A 295 12.66 -18.84 4.81
CA ARG A 295 12.88 -20.29 4.69
C ARG A 295 11.63 -21.09 5.05
N SER A 296 10.93 -20.72 6.13
CA SER A 296 9.69 -21.41 6.51
C SER A 296 8.57 -21.09 5.51
N TYR A 297 8.50 -19.85 5.02
CA TYR A 297 7.59 -19.45 3.94
C TYR A 297 7.77 -20.33 2.71
N TYR A 298 9.00 -20.49 2.22
CA TYR A 298 9.29 -21.34 1.06
C TYR A 298 8.82 -22.80 1.25
N GLN A 299 8.90 -23.34 2.46
CA GLN A 299 8.43 -24.70 2.75
C GLN A 299 6.91 -24.79 2.71
N MET A 300 6.22 -23.83 3.35
CA MET A 300 4.77 -23.71 3.30
C MET A 300 4.28 -23.53 1.87
N GLU A 301 4.84 -22.55 1.17
CA GLU A 301 4.52 -22.19 -0.21
C GLU A 301 4.59 -23.41 -1.14
N ARG A 302 5.67 -24.19 -1.10
CA ARG A 302 5.83 -25.38 -1.94
C ARG A 302 4.73 -26.43 -1.73
N CYS A 303 4.28 -26.62 -0.49
CA CYS A 303 3.19 -27.53 -0.20
C CYS A 303 1.87 -26.93 -0.69
N LEU A 304 1.57 -25.72 -0.22
CA LEU A 304 0.31 -25.04 -0.47
C LEU A 304 0.05 -24.84 -1.95
N PHE A 305 1.03 -24.33 -2.70
CA PHE A 305 0.87 -24.02 -4.12
C PHE A 305 0.63 -25.28 -4.95
N LYS A 306 1.28 -26.39 -4.59
CA LYS A 306 1.01 -27.68 -5.22
C LYS A 306 -0.41 -28.15 -4.91
N ALA A 307 -0.86 -28.06 -3.67
CA ALA A 307 -2.19 -28.48 -3.26
C ALA A 307 -3.30 -27.64 -3.93
N VAL A 308 -3.13 -26.31 -3.94
CA VAL A 308 -4.04 -25.36 -4.59
C VAL A 308 -4.09 -25.60 -6.09
N SER A 309 -2.94 -25.72 -6.76
CA SER A 309 -2.89 -25.98 -8.20
C SER A 309 -3.62 -27.26 -8.59
N ASN A 310 -3.43 -28.34 -7.82
CA ASN A 310 -4.07 -29.63 -8.09
C ASN A 310 -5.59 -29.64 -7.84
N THR A 311 -6.10 -28.73 -7.02
CA THR A 311 -7.50 -28.75 -6.56
C THR A 311 -8.33 -27.63 -7.18
N CYS A 312 -7.81 -26.41 -7.18
CA CYS A 312 -8.48 -25.19 -7.64
C CYS A 312 -7.94 -24.65 -8.98
N GLY A 313 -6.89 -25.25 -9.53
CA GLY A 313 -6.35 -24.87 -10.84
C GLY A 313 -5.36 -23.70 -10.82
N ALA A 314 -5.01 -23.24 -12.02
CA ALA A 314 -3.95 -22.25 -12.24
C ALA A 314 -4.33 -20.84 -11.77
N ASP A 315 -5.59 -20.43 -11.93
CA ASP A 315 -6.03 -19.08 -11.58
C ASP A 315 -6.03 -18.87 -10.06
N ALA A 316 -6.51 -19.87 -9.32
CA ALA A 316 -6.44 -19.85 -7.85
C ALA A 316 -5.00 -19.90 -7.33
N LEU A 317 -4.11 -20.66 -7.99
CA LEU A 317 -2.69 -20.63 -7.68
C LEU A 317 -2.10 -19.23 -7.93
N SER A 318 -2.42 -18.62 -9.07
CA SER A 318 -1.95 -17.27 -9.41
C SER A 318 -2.42 -16.26 -8.36
N ALA A 319 -3.69 -16.34 -7.96
CA ALA A 319 -4.28 -15.47 -6.96
C ALA A 319 -3.58 -15.57 -5.60
N ILE A 320 -3.51 -16.79 -5.03
CA ILE A 320 -2.89 -16.99 -3.71
C ILE A 320 -1.40 -16.67 -3.73
N SER A 321 -0.71 -16.96 -4.84
CA SER A 321 0.69 -16.63 -5.03
C SER A 321 0.92 -15.11 -5.04
N THR A 322 0.07 -14.38 -5.76
CA THR A 322 0.13 -12.92 -5.83
C THR A 322 -0.09 -12.30 -4.46
N ILE A 323 -1.14 -12.70 -3.75
CA ILE A 323 -1.46 -12.23 -2.39
C ILE A 323 -0.29 -12.47 -1.45
N LEU A 324 0.25 -13.69 -1.43
CA LEU A 324 1.27 -14.07 -0.45
C LEU A 324 2.67 -13.54 -0.79
N ARG A 325 3.06 -13.42 -2.06
CA ARG A 325 4.43 -13.05 -2.45
C ARG A 325 4.62 -11.55 -2.63
N VAL A 326 3.71 -10.88 -3.33
CA VAL A 326 3.87 -9.45 -3.65
C VAL A 326 3.68 -8.64 -2.37
N GLY A 327 4.66 -7.79 -2.06
CA GLY A 327 4.66 -7.01 -0.82
C GLY A 327 4.99 -7.79 0.45
N TYR A 328 5.39 -9.07 0.37
CA TYR A 328 5.65 -9.92 1.53
C TYR A 328 6.55 -9.25 2.57
N LEU A 329 7.74 -8.80 2.17
CA LEU A 329 8.70 -8.21 3.11
C LEU A 329 8.22 -6.87 3.67
N ARG A 330 7.42 -6.11 2.92
CA ARG A 330 6.81 -4.88 3.43
C ARG A 330 5.80 -5.19 4.51
N ARG A 331 4.86 -6.11 4.26
CA ARG A 331 3.87 -6.56 5.26
C ARG A 331 4.52 -7.11 6.53
N GLU A 332 5.55 -7.93 6.35
CA GLU A 332 6.26 -8.59 7.45
C GLU A 332 7.17 -7.65 8.27
N ARG A 333 7.51 -6.48 7.74
CA ARG A 333 8.26 -5.44 8.47
C ARG A 333 7.35 -4.39 9.09
N GLY A 334 6.19 -4.13 8.48
CA GLY A 334 5.44 -2.90 8.71
C GLY A 334 6.13 -1.71 8.02
N ASP A 335 5.40 -0.61 7.84
CA ASP A 335 5.88 0.53 7.03
C ASP A 335 7.14 1.18 7.64
N ASP A 336 7.19 1.40 8.96
CA ASP A 336 8.34 2.06 9.61
C ASP A 336 9.65 1.30 9.39
N LEU A 337 9.68 0.01 9.73
CA LEU A 337 10.89 -0.81 9.56
C LEU A 337 11.19 -1.06 8.09
N HIS A 338 10.17 -1.17 7.23
CA HIS A 338 10.39 -1.29 5.80
C HIS A 338 11.11 -0.07 5.22
N ASN A 339 10.69 1.13 5.61
CA ASN A 339 11.31 2.38 5.19
C ASN A 339 12.77 2.47 5.65
N GLU A 340 13.07 2.06 6.89
CA GLU A 340 14.45 2.00 7.38
C GLU A 340 15.33 1.05 6.54
N PHE A 341 14.81 -0.13 6.16
CA PHE A 341 15.52 -1.03 5.26
C PHE A 341 15.76 -0.42 3.87
N TYR A 342 14.77 0.30 3.34
CA TYR A 342 14.82 0.93 2.03
C TYR A 342 15.83 2.09 2.01
N GLU A 343 15.73 3.03 2.96
CA GLU A 343 16.59 4.20 3.07
C GLU A 343 18.05 3.82 3.32
N ASN A 344 18.29 2.78 4.12
CA ASN A 344 19.64 2.27 4.38
C ASN A 344 20.12 1.24 3.33
N GLN A 345 19.35 1.02 2.25
CA GLN A 345 19.67 0.09 1.16
C GLN A 345 20.13 -1.30 1.64
N VAL A 346 19.45 -1.82 2.67
CA VAL A 346 19.83 -3.07 3.32
C VAL A 346 19.59 -4.23 2.37
N PRO A 347 20.61 -5.04 2.03
CA PRO A 347 20.45 -6.11 1.07
C PRO A 347 19.52 -7.19 1.60
N LEU A 348 18.71 -7.74 0.68
CA LEU A 348 17.86 -8.88 1.00
C LEU A 348 18.71 -10.08 1.41
N HIS A 349 18.29 -10.76 2.47
CA HIS A 349 18.91 -12.02 2.83
C HIS A 349 18.68 -13.07 1.73
N ARG A 350 19.71 -13.86 1.41
CA ARG A 350 19.71 -14.86 0.31
C ARG A 350 18.49 -15.79 0.29
N ALA A 351 17.97 -16.14 1.46
CA ALA A 351 16.79 -17.01 1.57
C ALA A 351 15.52 -16.32 1.06
N CYS A 352 15.40 -15.01 1.26
CA CYS A 352 14.30 -14.20 0.75
C CYS A 352 14.46 -13.94 -0.75
N ALA A 353 15.68 -13.67 -1.21
CA ALA A 353 15.95 -13.52 -2.64
C ALA A 353 15.46 -14.74 -3.44
N LYS A 354 15.65 -15.97 -2.92
CA LYS A 354 15.16 -17.21 -3.53
C LYS A 354 13.63 -17.29 -3.66
N VAL A 355 12.88 -16.70 -2.73
CA VAL A 355 11.41 -16.67 -2.74
C VAL A 355 10.89 -15.72 -3.81
N PHE A 356 11.56 -14.58 -3.99
CA PHE A 356 11.11 -13.50 -4.87
C PHE A 356 11.81 -13.46 -6.25
N SER A 357 12.71 -14.40 -6.53
CA SER A 357 13.40 -14.54 -7.82
C SER A 357 12.73 -15.52 -8.79
N SER A 358 11.56 -16.06 -8.44
CA SER A 358 10.79 -17.03 -9.21
C SER A 358 9.40 -16.51 -9.47
#